data_AF-A0A2W5ZAX1-F1
#
_entry.id   AF-A0A2W5ZAX1-F1
#
_cell.length_a   1.000
_cell.length_b   1.000
_cell.length_c   1.000
_cell.angle_alpha   90.00
_cell.angle_beta   90.00
_cell.angle_gamma   90.00
#
_symmetry.space_group_name_H-M   'P 1'
#
loop_
_entity.id
_entity.type
_entity.pdbx_description
1 polymer ?
#
loop_
_entity_poly.entity_id
_entity_poly.type
_entity_poly.pdbx_seq_one_letter_code
_entity_poly.pdbx_strand_id
1 'polypeptide(L)'
;MVEDGPETTRRVAPAWEMLQRTRCVDMLNLAHVRSDTALYGLLTQDRRCRIRARSLLRWVRWPHATGWDGYLRSRSGTHRRKVGQMRRRLADRGRIGFEVVDCADSFAGLVDWILLHKSARMASQGLGGEEPFPAYCREFLRLAGRQIRGRSRFVVFLLSLDGAPVAALISCIDGKRVEALIVTFDDRYAAVSPGQTLFAESSIRWALERGLEFG
;
A
#
# COMPACT_ATOMS: atom_id res chain seq x y z
N MET A 1 -6.91 12.79 2.40
CA MET A 1 -8.21 12.07 2.35
C MET A 1 -8.89 12.32 3.69
N VAL A 2 -10.12 12.84 3.71
CA VAL A 2 -10.77 13.42 4.90
C VAL A 2 -11.01 12.34 5.96
N GLU A 3 -10.59 12.58 7.21
CA GLU A 3 -10.84 11.68 8.34
C GLU A 3 -12.36 11.50 8.58
N ASP A 4 -12.81 10.27 8.81
CA ASP A 4 -14.22 9.99 9.11
C ASP A 4 -14.54 10.40 10.57
N GLY A 5 -15.39 11.41 10.74
CA GLY A 5 -15.94 11.86 12.02
C GLY A 5 -17.34 12.44 11.85
N PRO A 6 -18.10 12.66 12.94
CA PRO A 6 -19.47 13.20 12.87
C PRO A 6 -19.55 14.60 12.22
N GLU A 7 -18.46 15.37 12.25
CA GLU A 7 -18.36 16.64 11.49
C GLU A 7 -18.05 16.46 10.00
N THR A 8 -17.50 15.31 9.60
CA THR A 8 -17.07 15.05 8.23
C THR A 8 -18.27 15.04 7.28
N THR A 9 -19.38 14.42 7.67
CA THR A 9 -20.64 14.46 6.90
C THR A 9 -21.14 15.90 6.70
N ARG A 10 -21.01 16.77 7.72
CA ARG A 10 -21.41 18.19 7.63
C ARG A 10 -20.54 19.01 6.68
N ARG A 11 -19.28 18.63 6.47
CA ARG A 11 -18.35 19.35 5.59
C ARG A 11 -18.33 18.81 4.15
N VAL A 12 -18.57 17.50 4.00
CA VAL A 12 -18.49 16.82 2.70
C VAL A 12 -19.61 17.26 1.75
N ALA A 13 -20.86 17.38 2.22
CA ALA A 13 -21.97 17.77 1.36
C ALA A 13 -21.82 19.21 0.80
N PRO A 14 -21.52 20.25 1.61
CA PRO A 14 -21.28 21.60 1.08
C PRO A 14 -20.07 21.68 0.15
N ALA A 15 -18.98 20.95 0.45
CA ALA A 15 -17.81 20.89 -0.42
C ALA A 15 -18.15 20.23 -1.77
N TRP A 16 -18.95 19.17 -1.76
CA TRP A 16 -19.44 18.50 -2.96
C TRP A 16 -20.33 19.43 -3.81
N GLU A 17 -21.26 20.15 -3.19
CA GLU A 17 -22.07 21.16 -3.89
C GLU A 17 -21.23 22.29 -4.50
N MET A 18 -20.23 22.78 -3.75
CA MET A 18 -19.33 23.82 -4.25
C MET A 18 -18.56 23.35 -5.48
N LEU A 19 -18.04 22.11 -5.45
CA LEU A 19 -17.35 21.52 -6.60
C LEU A 19 -18.26 21.40 -7.82
N GLN A 20 -19.53 21.01 -7.64
CA GLN A 20 -20.50 20.94 -8.74
C GLN A 20 -20.85 22.30 -9.34
N ARG A 21 -20.84 23.37 -8.54
CA ARG A 21 -21.11 24.75 -9.01
C ARG A 21 -19.89 25.39 -9.66
N THR A 22 -18.72 24.80 -9.48
CA THR A 22 -17.45 25.30 -10.02
C THR A 22 -17.38 25.02 -11.52
N ARG A 23 -17.52 26.07 -12.34
CA ARG A 23 -17.58 25.94 -13.82
C ARG A 23 -16.25 25.57 -14.50
N CYS A 24 -15.15 25.46 -13.76
CA CYS A 24 -13.83 25.16 -14.33
C CYS A 24 -13.40 23.69 -14.18
N VAL A 25 -14.31 22.79 -13.81
CA VAL A 25 -14.01 21.35 -13.69
C VAL A 25 -14.84 20.56 -14.69
N ASP A 26 -14.21 20.14 -15.79
CA ASP A 26 -14.84 19.28 -16.80
C ASP A 26 -14.88 17.81 -16.38
N MET A 27 -13.87 17.37 -15.62
CA MET A 27 -13.76 16.01 -15.13
C MET A 27 -13.10 15.97 -13.75
N LEU A 28 -13.78 15.34 -12.79
CA LEU A 28 -13.23 15.03 -11.48
C LEU A 28 -13.05 13.52 -11.35
N ASN A 29 -11.80 13.08 -11.16
CA ASN A 29 -11.50 11.67 -10.92
C ASN A 29 -11.28 11.43 -9.42
N LEU A 30 -12.23 10.74 -8.79
CA LEU A 30 -12.15 10.31 -7.40
C LEU A 30 -11.83 8.81 -7.35
N ALA A 31 -10.54 8.49 -7.24
CA ALA A 31 -10.08 7.12 -7.12
C ALA A 31 -10.19 6.61 -5.68
N HIS A 32 -10.50 5.31 -5.52
CA HIS A 32 -10.47 4.59 -4.23
C HIS A 32 -11.34 5.18 -3.12
N VAL A 33 -12.51 5.76 -3.46
CA VAL A 33 -13.48 6.23 -2.46
C VAL A 33 -14.04 5.04 -1.68
N ARG A 34 -13.87 5.07 -0.36
CA ARG A 34 -14.36 4.04 0.56
C ARG A 34 -15.88 4.00 0.63
N SER A 35 -16.46 2.81 0.57
CA SER A 35 -17.92 2.61 0.50
C SER A 35 -18.68 2.99 1.77
N ASP A 36 -18.00 3.09 2.90
CA ASP A 36 -18.55 3.45 4.21
C ASP A 36 -18.45 4.95 4.53
N THR A 37 -18.08 5.78 3.54
CA THR A 37 -17.94 7.23 3.73
C THR A 37 -19.18 8.00 3.26
N ALA A 38 -19.42 9.17 3.87
CA ALA A 38 -20.48 10.08 3.43
C ALA A 38 -20.31 10.52 1.97
N LEU A 39 -19.06 10.69 1.52
CA LEU A 39 -18.75 11.01 0.12
C LEU A 39 -19.25 9.91 -0.83
N TYR A 40 -19.03 8.63 -0.50
CA TYR A 40 -19.54 7.53 -1.31
C TYR A 40 -21.07 7.52 -1.41
N GLY A 41 -21.75 7.85 -0.31
CA GLY A 41 -23.21 8.03 -0.31
C GLY A 41 -23.66 9.11 -1.30
N LEU A 42 -22.99 10.26 -1.32
CA LEU A 42 -23.30 11.34 -2.26
C LEU A 42 -22.98 10.94 -3.71
N LEU A 43 -21.85 10.29 -3.96
CA LEU A 43 -21.43 9.86 -5.30
C LEU A 43 -22.35 8.77 -5.88
N THR A 44 -22.93 7.90 -5.05
CA THR A 44 -23.86 6.87 -5.53
C THR A 44 -25.25 7.42 -5.83
N GLN A 45 -25.62 8.56 -5.24
CA GLN A 45 -26.91 9.23 -5.46
C GLN A 45 -26.88 10.24 -6.62
N ASP A 46 -25.70 10.80 -6.95
CA ASP A 46 -25.56 11.75 -8.05
C ASP A 46 -25.50 11.04 -9.42
N ARG A 47 -26.53 11.27 -10.26
CA ARG A 47 -26.63 10.68 -11.61
C ARG A 47 -25.51 11.10 -12.56
N ARG A 48 -24.78 12.18 -12.27
CA ARG A 48 -23.63 12.63 -13.06
C ARG A 48 -22.36 11.85 -12.73
N CYS A 49 -22.32 11.16 -11.58
CA CYS A 49 -21.20 10.33 -11.20
C CYS A 49 -21.28 8.96 -11.88
N ARG A 50 -20.18 8.55 -12.51
CA ARG A 50 -20.04 7.20 -13.05
C ARG A 50 -19.01 6.43 -12.23
N ILE A 51 -19.48 5.43 -11.50
CA ILE A 51 -18.60 4.50 -10.78
C ILE A 51 -18.01 3.54 -11.82
N ARG A 52 -16.73 3.71 -12.11
CA ARG A 52 -16.03 2.88 -13.12
C ARG A 52 -15.74 1.46 -12.64
N ALA A 53 -15.40 1.29 -11.36
CA ALA A 53 -15.08 -0.01 -10.79
C ALA A 53 -15.27 0.01 -9.26
N ARG A 54 -15.68 -1.14 -8.70
CA ARG A 54 -15.61 -1.41 -7.27
C ARG A 54 -14.45 -2.36 -7.02
N SER A 55 -13.54 -1.99 -6.12
CA SER A 55 -12.41 -2.82 -5.73
C SER A 55 -12.48 -3.13 -4.24
N LEU A 56 -12.20 -4.38 -3.87
CA LEU A 56 -12.06 -4.78 -2.47
C LEU A 56 -10.65 -4.40 -2.00
N LEU A 57 -10.46 -3.13 -1.63
CA LEU A 57 -9.25 -2.71 -0.92
C LEU A 57 -9.33 -3.20 0.52
N ARG A 58 -8.24 -3.80 1.00
CA ARG A 58 -8.15 -4.30 2.37
C ARG A 58 -7.65 -3.20 3.28
N TRP A 59 -8.58 -2.42 3.80
CA TRP A 59 -8.30 -1.45 4.85
C TRP A 59 -8.13 -2.17 6.20
N VAL A 60 -7.10 -1.81 6.96
CA VAL A 60 -6.92 -2.35 8.31
C VAL A 60 -6.77 -1.26 9.36
N ARG A 61 -7.82 -1.15 10.19
CA ARG A 61 -7.85 -0.37 11.43
C ARG A 61 -7.60 -1.27 12.62
N TRP A 62 -6.84 -0.77 13.58
CA TRP A 62 -6.46 -1.50 14.79
C TRP A 62 -7.10 -0.90 16.06
N PRO A 63 -8.43 -0.86 16.20
CA PRO A 63 -9.06 -0.12 17.31
C PRO A 63 -8.69 -0.66 18.71
N HIS A 64 -8.14 -1.88 18.81
CA HIS A 64 -7.88 -2.54 20.10
C HIS A 64 -6.56 -3.34 20.19
N ALA A 65 -5.68 -3.30 19.19
CA ALA A 65 -4.44 -4.07 19.23
C ALA A 65 -3.36 -3.31 20.02
N THR A 66 -3.09 -3.71 21.26
CA THR A 66 -1.91 -3.29 22.02
C THR A 66 -0.69 -4.05 21.52
N GLY A 67 -0.01 -3.49 20.51
CA GLY A 67 1.21 -4.08 19.98
C GLY A 67 0.99 -5.26 19.02
N TRP A 68 2.11 -5.78 18.51
CA TRP A 68 2.16 -6.84 17.51
C TRP A 68 1.43 -8.12 17.95
N ASP A 69 1.59 -8.52 19.22
CA ASP A 69 0.95 -9.73 19.74
C ASP A 69 -0.57 -9.58 19.83
N GLY A 70 -1.06 -8.39 20.18
CA GLY A 70 -2.48 -8.06 20.15
C GLY A 70 -3.05 -8.19 18.74
N TYR A 71 -2.34 -7.66 17.75
CA TYR A 71 -2.69 -7.82 16.35
C TYR A 71 -2.74 -9.29 15.94
N LEU A 72 -1.68 -10.07 16.18
CA LEU A 72 -1.67 -11.48 15.79
C LEU A 72 -2.82 -12.27 16.43
N ARG A 73 -3.14 -12.00 17.71
CA ARG A 73 -4.29 -12.62 18.40
C ARG A 73 -5.62 -12.33 17.72
N SER A 74 -5.82 -11.11 17.20
CA SER A 74 -7.02 -10.73 16.44
C SER A 74 -7.18 -11.45 15.10
N ARG A 75 -6.13 -12.09 14.57
CA ARG A 75 -6.17 -12.83 13.31
C ARG A 75 -6.61 -14.27 13.52
N SER A 76 -7.05 -14.93 12.45
CA SER A 76 -7.39 -16.36 12.53
C SER A 76 -6.15 -17.20 12.87
N GLY A 77 -6.36 -18.32 13.56
CA GLY A 77 -5.28 -19.28 13.86
C GLY A 77 -4.56 -19.76 12.59
N THR A 78 -5.30 -19.93 11.49
CA THR A 78 -4.77 -20.26 10.17
C THR A 78 -3.82 -19.18 9.65
N HIS A 79 -4.19 -17.90 9.75
CA HIS A 79 -3.34 -16.80 9.32
C HIS A 79 -2.05 -16.73 10.14
N ARG A 80 -2.15 -16.82 11.49
CA ARG A 80 -0.98 -16.85 12.37
C ARG A 80 -0.01 -17.98 12.02
N ARG A 81 -0.53 -19.20 11.88
CA ARG A 81 0.25 -20.39 11.54
C ARG A 81 0.94 -20.23 10.19
N LYS A 82 0.23 -19.67 9.20
CA LYS A 82 0.77 -19.43 7.86
C LYS A 82 1.94 -18.45 7.90
N VAL A 83 1.78 -17.28 8.52
CA VAL A 83 2.86 -16.27 8.63
C VAL A 83 4.08 -16.88 9.33
N GLY A 84 3.90 -17.57 10.45
CA GLY A 84 4.99 -18.22 11.17
C GLY A 84 5.66 -19.36 10.39
N GLN A 85 4.91 -20.13 9.59
CA GLN A 85 5.48 -21.16 8.72
C GLN A 85 6.32 -20.55 7.59
N MET A 86 5.82 -19.49 6.95
CA MET A 86 6.51 -18.84 5.83
C MET A 86 7.79 -18.15 6.28
N ARG A 87 7.77 -17.49 7.44
CA ARG A 87 8.97 -16.93 8.06
C ARG A 87 10.01 -18.01 8.37
N ARG A 88 9.61 -19.15 8.94
CA ARG A 88 10.54 -20.26 9.21
C ARG A 88 11.17 -20.78 7.91
N ARG A 89 10.37 -21.06 6.89
CA ARG A 89 10.86 -21.51 5.58
C ARG A 89 11.82 -20.54 4.90
N LEU A 90 11.66 -19.24 5.13
CA LEU A 90 12.61 -18.23 4.66
C LEU A 90 13.90 -18.25 5.48
N ALA A 91 13.80 -18.41 6.81
CA ALA A 91 14.96 -18.48 7.70
C ALA A 91 15.81 -19.73 7.43
N ASP A 92 15.17 -20.83 7.02
CA ASP A 92 15.87 -22.05 6.59
C ASP A 92 16.73 -21.83 5.33
N ARG A 93 16.53 -20.74 4.58
CA ARG A 93 17.26 -20.40 3.36
C ARG A 93 18.33 -19.33 3.54
N GLY A 94 18.39 -18.68 4.70
CA GLY A 94 19.33 -17.59 4.95
C GLY A 94 18.91 -16.67 6.08
N ARG A 95 19.76 -15.69 6.39
CA ARG A 95 19.47 -14.68 7.42
C ARG A 95 18.45 -13.68 6.90
N ILE A 96 17.28 -13.64 7.54
CA ILE A 96 16.23 -12.68 7.25
C ILE A 96 16.61 -11.28 7.77
N GLY A 97 16.52 -10.28 6.89
CA GLY A 97 16.56 -8.86 7.25
C GLY A 97 15.25 -8.16 6.90
N PHE A 98 14.82 -7.23 7.76
CA PHE A 98 13.72 -6.30 7.46
C PHE A 98 14.23 -4.88 7.60
N GLU A 99 13.91 -4.05 6.60
CA GLU A 99 14.32 -2.65 6.57
C GLU A 99 13.17 -1.77 6.06
N VAL A 100 13.10 -0.54 6.56
CA VAL A 100 12.30 0.52 5.96
C VAL A 100 13.25 1.53 5.37
N VAL A 101 13.33 1.55 4.05
CA VAL A 101 14.22 2.43 3.30
C VAL A 101 13.52 3.74 3.04
N ASP A 102 14.04 4.80 3.64
CA ASP A 102 13.56 6.17 3.54
C ASP A 102 14.67 7.18 3.19
N CYS A 103 15.72 6.71 2.49
CA CYS A 103 16.74 7.55 1.87
C CYS A 103 16.65 7.52 0.33
N ALA A 104 16.93 8.66 -0.32
CA ALA A 104 16.62 8.86 -1.74
C ALA A 104 17.42 7.93 -2.67
N ASP A 105 18.72 7.73 -2.40
CA ASP A 105 19.59 6.95 -3.28
C ASP A 105 19.22 5.46 -3.26
N SER A 106 19.04 4.88 -2.07
CA SER A 106 18.61 3.47 -1.95
C SER A 106 17.17 3.28 -2.43
N PHE A 107 16.30 4.29 -2.27
CA PHE A 107 14.93 4.23 -2.78
C PHE A 107 14.90 4.08 -4.31
N ALA A 108 15.69 4.87 -5.04
CA ALA A 108 15.69 4.82 -6.50
C ALA A 108 16.12 3.45 -7.04
N GLY A 109 17.18 2.85 -6.49
CA GLY A 109 17.62 1.50 -6.86
C GLY A 109 16.58 0.43 -6.55
N LEU A 110 15.87 0.56 -5.41
CA LEU A 110 14.80 -0.36 -5.04
C LEU A 110 13.56 -0.20 -5.92
N VAL A 111 13.20 1.01 -6.36
CA VAL A 111 12.13 1.23 -7.34
C VAL A 111 12.44 0.44 -8.61
N ASP A 112 13.67 0.52 -9.11
CA ASP A 112 14.04 -0.20 -10.33
C ASP A 112 13.93 -1.71 -10.16
N TRP A 113 14.41 -2.23 -9.03
CA TRP A 113 14.28 -3.63 -8.67
C TRP A 113 12.81 -4.06 -8.60
N ILE A 114 11.95 -3.25 -7.96
CA ILE A 114 10.52 -3.53 -7.79
C ILE A 114 9.82 -3.59 -9.14
N LEU A 115 10.01 -2.58 -9.99
CA LEU A 115 9.35 -2.52 -11.29
C LEU A 115 9.81 -3.66 -12.21
N LEU A 116 11.11 -4.00 -12.18
CA LEU A 116 11.63 -5.13 -12.95
C LEU A 116 10.95 -6.45 -12.56
N HIS A 117 10.95 -6.80 -11.27
CA HIS A 117 10.36 -8.05 -10.80
C HIS A 117 8.84 -8.06 -10.96
N LYS A 118 8.19 -6.91 -10.77
CA LYS A 118 6.75 -6.80 -10.97
C LYS A 118 6.36 -6.99 -12.43
N SER A 119 7.09 -6.40 -13.38
CA SER A 119 6.88 -6.62 -14.82
C SER A 119 7.09 -8.08 -15.19
N ALA A 120 8.19 -8.70 -14.77
CA ALA A 120 8.49 -10.10 -15.06
C ALA A 120 7.38 -11.03 -14.54
N ARG A 121 6.88 -10.77 -13.33
CA ARG A 121 5.76 -11.50 -12.73
C ARG A 121 4.45 -11.28 -13.48
N MET A 122 4.15 -10.05 -13.88
CA MET A 122 2.96 -9.76 -14.67
C MET A 122 3.01 -10.54 -15.98
N ALA A 123 4.14 -10.49 -16.68
CA ALA A 123 4.35 -11.25 -17.91
C ALA A 123 4.19 -12.76 -17.71
N SER A 124 4.74 -13.34 -16.63
CA SER A 124 4.59 -14.78 -16.34
C SER A 124 3.15 -15.20 -16.01
N GLN A 125 2.30 -14.24 -15.61
CA GLN A 125 0.87 -14.44 -15.36
C GLN A 125 0.00 -14.14 -16.60
N GLY A 126 0.59 -13.79 -17.74
CA GLY A 126 -0.15 -13.31 -18.92
C GLY A 126 -0.87 -11.99 -18.67
N LEU A 127 -0.37 -11.19 -17.72
CA LEU A 127 -0.89 -9.89 -17.34
C LEU A 127 0.06 -8.78 -17.79
N GLY A 128 -0.48 -7.60 -18.09
CA GLY A 128 0.30 -6.44 -18.52
C GLY A 128 0.43 -6.31 -20.04
N GLY A 129 0.58 -5.07 -20.51
CA GLY A 129 0.91 -4.77 -21.90
C GLY A 129 2.42 -4.88 -22.15
N GLU A 130 2.85 -4.43 -23.33
CA GLU A 130 4.25 -4.43 -23.77
C GLU A 130 5.18 -3.72 -22.76
N GLU A 131 4.68 -2.67 -22.10
CA GLU A 131 5.37 -1.94 -21.03
C GLU A 131 4.44 -1.72 -19.82
N PRO A 132 4.38 -2.65 -18.84
CA PRO A 132 3.47 -2.56 -17.69
C PRO A 132 3.72 -1.34 -16.79
N PHE A 133 4.97 -0.84 -16.80
CA PHE A 133 5.37 0.38 -16.12
C PHE A 133 6.13 1.27 -17.09
N PRO A 134 5.43 2.19 -17.77
CA PRO A 134 6.04 3.14 -18.68
C PRO A 134 7.16 3.96 -18.03
N ALA A 135 8.10 4.46 -18.84
CA ALA A 135 9.21 5.31 -18.39
C ALA A 135 8.77 6.45 -17.46
N TYR A 136 7.63 7.11 -17.72
CA TYR A 136 7.12 8.19 -16.87
C TYR A 136 6.71 7.70 -15.46
N CYS A 137 6.18 6.47 -15.32
CA CYS A 137 5.85 5.88 -14.01
C CYS A 137 7.12 5.64 -13.20
N ARG A 138 8.17 5.12 -13.84
CA ARG A 138 9.48 4.90 -13.20
C ARG A 138 10.08 6.22 -12.72
N GLU A 139 10.09 7.23 -13.58
CA GLU A 139 10.66 8.53 -13.23
C GLU A 139 9.86 9.23 -12.14
N PHE A 140 8.52 9.17 -12.19
CA PHE A 140 7.66 9.65 -11.13
C PHE A 140 8.02 9.04 -9.78
N LEU A 141 8.16 7.71 -9.70
CA LEU A 141 8.49 7.03 -8.45
C LEU A 141 9.88 7.42 -7.94
N ARG A 142 10.89 7.52 -8.82
CA ARG A 142 12.23 7.99 -8.45
C ARG A 142 12.22 9.41 -7.90
N LEU A 143 11.50 10.34 -8.55
CA LEU A 143 11.36 11.72 -8.09
C LEU A 143 10.57 11.82 -6.79
N ALA A 144 9.50 11.03 -6.64
CA ALA A 144 8.73 10.95 -5.40
C ALA A 144 9.59 10.47 -4.23
N GLY A 145 10.52 9.55 -4.49
CA GLY A 145 11.57 9.13 -3.57
C GLY A 145 12.62 10.19 -3.23
N ARG A 146 12.60 11.38 -3.85
CA ARG A 146 13.42 12.53 -3.40
C ARG A 146 12.68 13.39 -2.38
N GLN A 147 11.35 13.33 -2.37
CA GLN A 147 10.48 14.04 -1.43
C GLN A 147 10.21 13.24 -0.15
N ILE A 148 11.24 12.55 0.39
CA ILE A 148 11.07 11.74 1.62
C ILE A 148 10.91 12.61 2.88
N ARG A 149 10.99 13.94 2.72
CA ARG A 149 10.76 14.93 3.79
C ARG A 149 9.43 15.64 3.54
N GLY A 150 8.49 15.49 4.47
CA GLY A 150 7.18 16.11 4.39
C GLY A 150 6.12 15.36 5.19
N ARG A 151 4.90 15.90 5.19
CA ARG A 151 3.73 15.27 5.84
C ARG A 151 3.28 14.00 5.14
N SER A 152 3.57 13.90 3.84
CA SER A 152 3.42 12.70 3.03
C SER A 152 4.77 12.34 2.42
N ARG A 153 5.18 11.07 2.52
CA ARG A 153 6.48 10.60 2.04
C ARG A 153 6.42 9.15 1.55
N PHE A 154 7.26 8.82 0.59
CA PHE A 154 7.40 7.44 0.10
C PHE A 154 8.46 6.68 0.89
N VAL A 155 8.20 5.39 1.13
CA VAL A 155 9.13 4.46 1.74
C VAL A 155 9.09 3.13 1.01
N VAL A 156 10.18 2.35 1.10
CA VAL A 156 10.19 0.95 0.69
C VAL A 156 10.32 0.07 1.93
N PHE A 157 9.35 -0.81 2.15
CA PHE A 157 9.55 -1.94 3.06
C PHE A 157 10.33 -3.01 2.30
N LEU A 158 11.48 -3.40 2.82
CA LEU A 158 12.39 -4.37 2.23
C LEU A 158 12.49 -5.60 3.12
N LEU A 159 12.40 -6.78 2.50
CA LEU A 159 12.74 -8.07 3.07
C LEU A 159 13.94 -8.60 2.30
N SER A 160 15.02 -8.88 3.01
CA SER A 160 16.26 -9.43 2.47
C SER A 160 16.57 -10.82 3.03
N LEU A 161 17.29 -11.62 2.24
CA LEU A 161 17.97 -12.83 2.67
C LEU A 161 19.46 -12.64 2.44
N ASP A 162 20.26 -12.79 3.50
CA ASP A 162 21.71 -12.60 3.48
C ASP A 162 22.14 -11.27 2.83
N GLY A 163 21.35 -10.21 3.09
CA GLY A 163 21.57 -8.88 2.55
C GLY A 163 21.02 -8.63 1.14
N ALA A 164 20.59 -9.66 0.41
CA ALA A 164 20.00 -9.52 -0.92
C ALA A 164 18.47 -9.31 -0.85
N PRO A 165 17.89 -8.35 -1.62
CA PRO A 165 16.44 -8.17 -1.72
C PRO A 165 15.72 -9.44 -2.19
N VAL A 166 14.67 -9.85 -1.48
CA VAL A 166 13.79 -10.97 -1.89
C VAL A 166 12.32 -10.60 -1.97
N ALA A 167 11.88 -9.57 -1.24
CA ALA A 167 10.58 -8.92 -1.44
C ALA A 167 10.67 -7.45 -1.08
N ALA A 168 9.90 -6.63 -1.79
CA ALA A 168 9.80 -5.21 -1.48
C ALA A 168 8.41 -4.65 -1.75
N LEU A 169 8.06 -3.62 -1.00
CA LEU A 169 6.78 -2.92 -1.07
C LEU A 169 7.02 -1.41 -1.06
N ILE A 170 6.68 -0.74 -2.16
CA ILE A 170 6.56 0.72 -2.17
C ILE A 170 5.31 1.10 -1.41
N SER A 171 5.44 2.00 -0.45
CA SER A 171 4.32 2.58 0.29
C SER A 171 4.42 4.09 0.37
N CYS A 172 3.27 4.74 0.55
CA CYS A 172 3.19 6.15 0.91
C CYS A 172 2.72 6.25 2.36
N ILE A 173 3.42 7.06 3.15
CA ILE A 173 3.00 7.44 4.50
C ILE A 173 2.37 8.81 4.38
N ASP A 174 1.14 9.00 4.88
CA ASP A 174 0.45 10.29 4.87
C ASP A 174 -0.33 10.50 6.17
N GLY A 175 0.10 11.47 6.99
CA GLY A 175 -0.54 11.73 8.28
C GLY A 175 -0.45 10.52 9.22
N LYS A 176 -1.57 9.81 9.41
CA LYS A 176 -1.68 8.65 10.31
C LYS A 176 -1.79 7.31 9.58
N ARG A 177 -1.43 7.22 8.30
CA ARG A 177 -1.60 5.98 7.52
C ARG A 177 -0.40 5.62 6.67
N VAL A 178 -0.28 4.32 6.40
CA VAL A 178 0.60 3.72 5.40
C VAL A 178 -0.27 3.10 4.31
N GLU A 179 -0.07 3.51 3.07
CA GLU A 179 -0.78 2.98 1.90
C GLU A 179 0.18 2.10 1.08
N ALA A 180 -0.17 0.83 0.89
CA ALA A 180 0.58 -0.10 0.05
C ALA A 180 0.32 0.16 -1.44
N LEU A 181 1.37 0.49 -2.19
CA LEU A 181 1.25 0.85 -3.61
C LEU A 181 1.66 -0.29 -4.55
N ILE A 182 2.91 -0.73 -4.46
CA ILE A 182 3.47 -1.75 -5.35
C ILE A 182 4.23 -2.76 -4.53
N VAL A 183 3.71 -3.98 -4.44
CA VAL A 183 4.41 -5.13 -3.85
C VAL A 183 4.90 -6.06 -4.93
N THR A 184 6.13 -6.53 -4.76
CA THR A 184 6.70 -7.60 -5.57
C THR A 184 7.67 -8.45 -4.76
N PHE A 185 8.12 -9.53 -5.38
CA PHE A 185 9.16 -10.38 -4.85
C PHE A 185 9.94 -11.08 -5.94
N ASP A 186 11.09 -11.63 -5.56
CA ASP A 186 11.90 -12.46 -6.42
C ASP A 186 11.27 -13.86 -6.56
N ASP A 187 10.94 -14.23 -7.80
CA ASP A 187 10.23 -15.47 -8.12
C ASP A 187 11.01 -16.74 -7.73
N ARG A 188 12.35 -16.66 -7.55
CA ARG A 188 13.15 -17.76 -6.98
C ARG A 188 12.65 -18.20 -5.60
N TYR A 189 11.96 -17.31 -4.89
CA TYR A 189 11.41 -17.54 -3.56
C TYR A 189 9.87 -17.68 -3.55
N ALA A 190 9.22 -17.80 -4.71
CA ALA A 190 7.76 -17.85 -4.80
C ALA A 190 7.11 -18.94 -3.92
N ALA A 191 7.75 -20.10 -3.80
CA ALA A 191 7.29 -21.24 -3.01
C ALA A 191 7.13 -20.95 -1.50
N VAL A 192 7.82 -19.94 -0.98
CA VAL A 192 7.74 -19.50 0.42
C VAL A 192 7.00 -18.15 0.57
N SER A 193 6.43 -17.65 -0.54
CA SER A 193 5.72 -16.37 -0.72
C SER A 193 6.21 -15.22 0.17
N PRO A 194 7.44 -14.73 -0.06
CA PRO A 194 8.07 -13.71 0.78
C PRO A 194 7.28 -12.41 0.86
N GLY A 195 6.46 -12.08 -0.14
CA GLY A 195 5.56 -10.93 -0.08
C GLY A 195 4.55 -10.98 1.09
N GLN A 196 4.09 -12.17 1.50
CA GLN A 196 3.21 -12.30 2.67
C GLN A 196 3.97 -12.07 3.98
N THR A 197 5.21 -12.56 4.07
CA THR A 197 6.09 -12.33 5.21
C THR A 197 6.44 -10.84 5.33
N LEU A 198 6.82 -10.20 4.22
CA LEU A 198 7.08 -8.76 4.17
C LEU A 198 5.86 -7.96 4.67
N PHE A 199 4.68 -8.26 4.14
CA PHE A 199 3.46 -7.54 4.48
C PHE A 199 3.09 -7.67 5.95
N ALA A 200 3.19 -8.88 6.51
CA ALA A 200 2.83 -9.12 7.90
C ALA A 200 3.91 -8.59 8.87
N GLU A 201 5.15 -9.01 8.72
CA GLU A 201 6.22 -8.81 9.72
C GLU A 201 6.94 -7.46 9.58
N SER A 202 6.94 -6.86 8.38
CA SER A 202 7.55 -5.55 8.17
C SER A 202 6.48 -4.46 8.15
N SER A 203 5.62 -4.43 7.15
CA SER A 203 4.80 -3.25 6.89
C SER A 203 3.68 -3.04 7.91
N ILE A 204 2.93 -4.10 8.26
CA ILE A 204 1.89 -4.01 9.30
C ILE A 204 2.50 -3.75 10.67
N ARG A 205 3.53 -4.53 11.05
CA ARG A 205 4.18 -4.39 12.34
C ARG A 205 4.74 -2.98 12.54
N TRP A 206 5.44 -2.46 11.54
CA TRP A 206 6.02 -1.12 11.57
C TRP A 206 4.97 -0.01 11.71
N ALA A 207 3.85 -0.14 10.99
CA ALA A 207 2.73 0.81 11.10
C ALA A 207 2.09 0.76 12.49
N LEU A 208 1.86 -0.44 13.01
CA LEU A 208 1.26 -0.66 14.32
C LEU A 208 2.12 -0.10 15.45
N GLU A 209 3.43 -0.36 15.44
CA GLU A 209 4.39 0.16 16.42
C GLU A 209 4.44 1.70 16.44
N ARG A 210 3.97 2.36 15.36
CA ARG A 210 3.91 3.82 15.22
C ARG A 210 2.49 4.38 15.35
N GLY A 211 1.51 3.55 15.68
CA GLY A 211 0.11 3.96 15.78
C GLY A 211 -0.49 4.42 14.44
N LEU A 212 0.02 3.90 13.33
CA LEU A 212 -0.46 4.20 11.98
C LEU A 212 -1.46 3.14 11.50
N GLU A 213 -2.49 3.60 10.78
CA GLU A 213 -3.39 2.74 10.00
C GLU A 213 -2.68 2.18 8.77
N PHE A 214 -3.16 1.05 8.23
CA PHE A 214 -2.57 0.40 7.06
C PHE A 214 -3.64 0.13 5.99
N GLY A 215 -3.40 0.59 4.76
CA GLY A 215 -4.27 0.46 3.58
C GLY A 215 -3.63 -0.27 2.42
#